data_AF-A0A317A404-F1
#
_entry.id   AF-A0A317A404-F1
#
_cell.length_a   1.000
_cell.length_b   1.000
_cell.length_c   1.000
_cell.angle_alpha   90.00
_cell.angle_beta   90.00
_cell.angle_gamma   90.00
#
_symmetry.space_group_name_H-M   'P 1'
#
loop_
_entity.id
_entity.type
_entity.pdbx_description
1 polymer ?
#
loop_
_entity_poly.entity_id
_entity_poly.type
_entity_poly.pdbx_seq_one_letter_code
_entity_poly.pdbx_strand_id
1 'polypeptide(L)'
;MGLIQSRWVEAFEELGHSTNPTGFVESYAGAVNVTNAIDASKGERSHAGTAFLDSALNRGNVTLRTGVNVDKIAFDELLTADGKLNANGIHYTYNGEDHLISGREIILCAGAFESPAILERSGIGSKEVLAAANIPILYELPGVGENLQDHLNCGLSFETRDDIATRDDVL
;
A
#
# COMPACT_ATOMS: atom_id res chain seq x y z
N MET A 1 -10.53 -19.70 22.22
CA MET A 1 -10.16 -20.10 20.84
C MET A 1 -11.37 -20.81 20.24
N GLY A 2 -11.77 -20.48 19.01
CA GLY A 2 -12.92 -21.13 18.37
C GLY A 2 -12.63 -22.58 18.00
N LEU A 3 -13.67 -23.40 17.80
CA LEU A 3 -13.55 -24.84 17.50
C LEU A 3 -12.70 -25.11 16.25
N ILE A 4 -12.95 -24.41 15.14
CA ILE A 4 -12.17 -24.58 13.89
C ILE A 4 -10.69 -24.25 14.13
N GLN A 5 -10.42 -23.16 14.86
CA GLN A 5 -9.06 -22.70 15.13
C GLN A 5 -8.27 -23.70 15.99
N SER A 6 -8.90 -24.30 17.01
CA SER A 6 -8.23 -25.34 17.81
C SER A 6 -7.97 -26.61 17.01
N ARG A 7 -8.91 -27.04 16.15
CA ARG A 7 -8.71 -28.20 15.27
C ARG A 7 -7.60 -27.99 14.25
N TRP A 8 -7.46 -26.76 13.74
CA TRP A 8 -6.37 -26.41 12.84
C TRP A 8 -5.00 -26.53 13.52
N VAL A 9 -4.89 -26.04 14.76
CA VAL A 9 -3.66 -26.17 15.57
C VAL A 9 -3.31 -27.64 15.82
N GLU A 10 -4.27 -28.43 16.30
CA GLU A 10 -4.09 -29.86 16.57
C GLU A 10 -3.65 -30.63 15.32
N ALA A 11 -4.25 -30.35 14.15
CA ALA A 11 -3.90 -31.02 12.90
C ALA A 11 -2.43 -30.78 12.49
N PHE A 12 -1.90 -29.56 12.67
CA PHE A 12 -0.50 -29.29 12.39
C PHE A 12 0.44 -29.97 13.40
N GLU A 13 0.04 -30.04 14.66
CA GLU A 13 0.82 -30.74 15.69
C GLU A 13 0.90 -32.25 15.41
N GLU A 14 -0.20 -32.88 14.99
CA GLU A 14 -0.23 -34.29 14.55
C GLU A 14 0.66 -34.56 13.33
N LEU A 15 0.83 -33.56 12.46
CA LEU A 15 1.76 -33.60 11.32
C LEU A 15 3.21 -33.32 11.71
N GLY A 16 3.51 -33.10 13.00
CA GLY A 16 4.86 -32.85 13.51
C GLY A 16 5.31 -31.38 13.42
N HIS A 17 4.39 -30.45 13.22
CA HIS A 17 4.66 -29.02 13.14
C HIS A 17 4.33 -28.31 14.47
N SER A 18 5.35 -27.84 15.20
CA SER A 18 5.25 -27.36 16.59
C SER A 18 4.78 -25.92 16.74
N THR A 19 3.54 -25.65 17.18
CA THR A 19 3.01 -24.28 17.21
C THR A 19 3.80 -23.32 18.11
N ASN A 20 4.18 -22.15 17.58
CA ASN A 20 4.86 -21.08 18.34
C ASN A 20 3.91 -19.87 18.52
N PRO A 21 3.73 -19.34 19.74
CA PRO A 21 2.84 -18.21 20.02
C PRO A 21 3.19 -16.89 19.31
N THR A 22 4.40 -16.72 18.74
CA THR A 22 4.89 -15.42 18.25
C THR A 22 5.27 -15.38 16.78
N GLY A 23 4.58 -16.12 15.90
CA GLY A 23 4.88 -16.35 14.46
C GLY A 23 5.18 -15.14 13.53
N PHE A 24 5.38 -13.94 14.08
CA PHE A 24 5.89 -12.73 13.45
C PHE A 24 7.40 -12.48 13.66
N VAL A 25 8.06 -13.17 14.61
CA VAL A 25 9.48 -12.91 14.96
C VAL A 25 10.44 -13.92 14.32
N GLU A 26 9.98 -15.12 14.00
CA GLU A 26 10.81 -16.21 13.48
C GLU A 26 10.11 -16.94 12.32
N SER A 27 10.90 -17.46 11.38
CA SER A 27 10.41 -18.32 10.30
C SER A 27 9.91 -19.63 10.88
N TYR A 28 8.64 -19.97 10.61
CA TYR A 28 7.99 -21.12 11.21
C TYR A 28 7.16 -21.91 10.19
N ALA A 29 7.16 -23.23 10.33
CA ALA A 29 6.33 -24.15 9.56
C ALA A 29 5.32 -24.81 10.51
N GLY A 30 4.09 -24.28 10.54
CA GLY A 30 2.90 -24.87 11.18
C GLY A 30 1.81 -23.85 11.50
N ALA A 31 0.90 -24.17 12.42
CA ALA A 31 -0.22 -23.27 12.72
C ALA A 31 0.22 -22.01 13.49
N VAL A 32 -0.23 -20.84 13.00
CA VAL A 32 0.03 -19.52 13.59
C VAL A 32 -1.30 -18.82 13.87
N ASN A 33 -1.39 -18.17 15.02
CA ASN A 33 -2.48 -17.26 15.33
C ASN A 33 -2.15 -15.88 14.75
N VAL A 34 -2.81 -15.53 13.64
CA VAL A 34 -2.66 -14.22 13.01
C VAL A 34 -3.51 -13.20 13.76
N THR A 35 -2.90 -12.12 14.22
CA THR A 35 -3.61 -11.00 14.84
C THR A 35 -4.27 -10.12 13.78
N ASN A 36 -5.39 -9.51 14.14
CA ASN A 36 -6.10 -8.57 13.26
C ASN A 36 -5.82 -7.13 13.68
N ALA A 37 -5.81 -6.22 12.71
CA ALA A 37 -5.72 -4.78 12.96
C ALA A 37 -7.06 -4.23 13.47
N ILE A 38 -7.36 -4.47 14.75
CA ILE A 38 -8.59 -4.08 15.45
C ILE A 38 -8.22 -3.34 16.74
N ASP A 39 -8.82 -2.17 16.97
CA ASP A 39 -8.83 -1.54 18.29
C ASP A 39 -9.79 -2.32 19.19
N ALA A 40 -9.24 -3.16 20.07
CA ALA A 40 -10.03 -4.02 20.94
C ALA A 40 -10.92 -3.24 21.93
N SER A 41 -10.61 -1.97 22.22
CA SER A 41 -11.41 -1.15 23.14
C SER A 41 -12.69 -0.62 22.48
N LYS A 42 -12.69 -0.49 21.15
CA LYS A 42 -13.82 0.06 20.36
C LYS A 42 -14.50 -0.98 19.47
N GLY A 43 -13.82 -2.09 19.18
CA GLY A 43 -14.28 -3.07 18.19
C GLY A 43 -14.19 -2.58 16.75
N GLU A 44 -13.37 -1.56 16.49
CA GLU A 44 -13.23 -0.92 15.18
C GLU A 44 -11.91 -1.29 14.51
N ARG A 45 -11.84 -1.15 13.17
CA ARG A 45 -10.60 -1.36 12.42
C ARG A 45 -9.55 -0.34 12.87
N SER A 46 -8.35 -0.82 13.20
CA SER A 46 -7.16 0.04 13.34
C SER A 46 -6.53 0.26 11.97
N HIS A 47 -6.47 1.52 11.52
CA HIS A 47 -5.84 1.88 10.24
C HIS A 47 -5.08 3.21 10.36
N ALA A 48 -4.25 3.53 9.37
CA ALA A 48 -3.40 4.72 9.41
C ALA A 48 -4.18 6.04 9.57
N GLY A 49 -5.44 6.09 9.12
CA GLY A 49 -6.31 7.24 9.28
C GLY A 49 -6.62 7.54 10.75
N THR A 50 -7.21 6.57 11.45
CA THR A 50 -7.52 6.70 12.88
C THR A 50 -6.27 6.83 13.75
N ALA A 51 -5.17 6.17 13.37
CA ALA A 51 -3.93 6.19 14.14
C ALA A 51 -3.13 7.50 14.00
N PHE A 52 -3.08 8.10 12.81
CA PHE A 52 -2.19 9.23 12.52
C PHE A 52 -2.89 10.47 11.97
N LEU A 53 -3.85 10.30 11.05
CA LEU A 53 -4.46 11.41 10.32
C LEU A 53 -5.39 12.26 11.19
N ASP A 54 -6.27 11.63 11.98
CA ASP A 54 -7.26 12.35 12.79
C ASP A 54 -6.59 13.30 13.79
N SER A 55 -5.56 12.82 14.48
CA SER A 55 -4.75 13.65 15.39
C SER A 55 -4.05 14.79 14.66
N ALA A 56 -3.55 14.53 13.44
CA ALA A 56 -2.87 15.55 12.64
C ALA A 56 -3.81 16.65 12.14
N LEU A 57 -5.02 16.29 11.70
CA LEU A 57 -6.05 17.26 11.27
C LEU A 57 -6.47 18.17 12.42
N ASN A 58 -6.61 17.63 13.63
CA ASN A 58 -6.98 18.40 14.82
C ASN A 58 -5.94 19.46 15.22
N ARG A 59 -4.67 19.34 14.79
CA ARG A 59 -3.64 20.38 15.01
C ARG A 59 -3.82 21.61 14.13
N GLY A 60 -4.60 21.51 13.04
CA GLY A 60 -4.94 22.62 12.15
C GLY A 60 -3.87 22.99 11.12
N ASN A 61 -2.74 22.27 11.03
CA ASN A 61 -1.68 22.51 10.06
C ASN A 61 -1.57 21.43 8.96
N VAL A 62 -2.56 20.52 8.89
CA VAL A 62 -2.68 19.50 7.84
C VAL A 62 -3.98 19.72 7.09
N THR A 63 -3.90 19.72 5.75
CA THR A 63 -5.07 19.77 4.88
C THR A 63 -5.23 18.43 4.19
N LEU A 64 -6.37 17.77 4.38
CA LEU A 64 -6.75 16.58 3.63
C LEU A 64 -7.57 17.00 2.40
N ARG A 65 -7.18 16.52 1.23
CA ARG A 65 -8.00 16.59 0.01
C ARG A 65 -8.24 15.17 -0.50
N THR A 66 -9.51 14.80 -0.62
CA THR A 66 -9.95 13.51 -1.18
C THR A 66 -10.68 13.74 -2.51
N GLY A 67 -10.91 12.67 -3.27
CA GLY A 67 -11.50 12.79 -4.61
C GLY A 67 -10.56 13.47 -5.62
N VAL A 68 -9.27 13.51 -5.31
CA VAL A 68 -8.21 14.07 -6.13
C VAL A 68 -7.42 12.93 -6.77
N ASN A 69 -7.14 13.04 -8.07
CA ASN A 69 -6.21 12.16 -8.75
C ASN A 69 -4.95 12.93 -9.15
N VAL A 70 -3.78 12.50 -8.68
CA VAL A 70 -2.51 13.15 -9.01
C VAL A 70 -2.01 12.63 -10.36
N ASP A 71 -1.82 13.54 -11.30
CA ASP A 71 -1.31 13.19 -12.63
C ASP A 71 0.22 13.05 -12.60
N LYS A 72 0.93 14.14 -12.32
CA LYS A 72 2.40 14.18 -12.35
C LYS A 72 2.98 15.20 -11.39
N ILE A 73 4.27 15.06 -11.12
CA ILE A 73 5.07 16.01 -10.34
C ILE A 73 5.52 17.14 -11.27
N ALA A 74 5.47 18.37 -10.76
CA ALA A 74 6.03 19.54 -11.43
C ALA A 74 7.46 19.77 -10.94
N PHE A 75 8.34 20.11 -11.88
CA PHE A 75 9.76 20.38 -11.64
C PHE A 75 10.13 21.78 -12.14
N ASP A 76 11.15 22.38 -11.54
CA ASP A 76 11.77 23.58 -12.10
C ASP A 76 12.38 23.29 -13.49
N GLU A 77 12.32 24.27 -14.38
CA GLU A 77 12.91 24.16 -15.73
C GLU A 77 14.44 24.02 -15.69
N LEU A 78 15.07 24.63 -14.68
CA LEU A 78 16.50 24.58 -14.47
C LEU A 78 16.83 23.64 -13.32
N LEU A 79 17.95 22.93 -13.48
CA LEU A 79 18.55 22.19 -12.39
C LEU A 79 18.97 23.13 -11.27
N THR A 80 18.95 22.63 -10.05
CA THR A 80 19.55 23.31 -8.90
C THR A 80 21.04 23.56 -9.12
N ALA A 81 21.65 24.41 -8.29
CA ALA A 81 23.09 24.71 -8.38
C ALA A 81 23.99 23.46 -8.24
N ASP A 82 23.50 22.40 -7.59
CA ASP A 82 24.16 21.11 -7.45
C ASP A 82 23.74 20.07 -8.52
N GLY A 83 23.05 20.51 -9.59
CA GLY A 83 22.73 19.69 -10.75
C GLY A 83 21.58 18.70 -10.55
N LYS A 84 20.66 18.98 -9.60
CA LYS A 84 19.52 18.09 -9.30
C LYS A 84 18.22 18.68 -9.80
N LEU A 85 17.24 17.78 -10.00
CA LEU A 85 15.87 18.18 -10.21
C LEU A 85 15.27 18.72 -8.91
N ASN A 86 14.52 19.81 -9.01
CA ASN A 86 13.76 20.36 -7.90
C ASN A 86 12.26 20.18 -8.15
N ALA A 87 11.63 19.27 -7.40
CA ALA A 87 10.18 19.11 -7.42
C ALA A 87 9.53 20.28 -6.70
N ASN A 88 8.70 21.05 -7.39
CA ASN A 88 8.13 22.30 -6.89
C ASN A 88 6.59 22.28 -6.78
N GLY A 89 5.96 21.17 -7.15
CA GLY A 89 4.51 21.04 -7.13
C GLY A 89 4.00 19.72 -7.70
N ILE A 90 2.68 19.61 -7.80
CA ILE A 90 1.99 18.50 -8.45
C ILE A 90 0.84 19.00 -9.31
N HIS A 91 0.66 18.37 -10.47
CA HIS A 91 -0.54 18.46 -11.27
C HIS A 91 -1.54 17.40 -10.82
N TYR A 92 -2.79 17.78 -10.64
CA TYR A 92 -3.84 16.87 -10.22
C TYR A 92 -5.19 17.28 -10.80
N THR A 93 -6.08 16.32 -10.98
CA THR A 93 -7.45 16.56 -11.41
C THR A 93 -8.39 16.49 -10.19
N TYR A 94 -9.30 17.44 -10.10
CA TYR A 94 -10.34 17.51 -9.06
C TYR A 94 -11.64 18.03 -9.68
N ASN A 95 -12.74 17.29 -9.49
CA ASN A 95 -14.04 17.56 -10.11
C ASN A 95 -13.98 17.72 -11.64
N GLY A 96 -13.09 16.97 -12.31
CA GLY A 96 -12.91 17.03 -13.77
C GLY A 96 -12.12 18.22 -14.28
N GLU A 97 -11.59 19.06 -13.40
CA GLU A 97 -10.73 20.19 -13.73
C GLU A 97 -9.29 19.91 -13.34
N ASP A 98 -8.34 20.38 -14.15
CA ASP A 98 -6.92 20.25 -13.87
C ASP A 98 -6.40 21.41 -13.02
N HIS A 99 -5.61 21.07 -12.02
CA HIS A 99 -5.05 22.00 -11.03
C HIS A 99 -3.55 21.80 -10.91
N LEU A 100 -2.87 22.85 -10.47
CA LEU A 100 -1.46 22.83 -10.05
C LEU A 100 -1.39 23.37 -8.63
N ILE A 101 -0.71 22.64 -7.73
CA ILE A 101 -0.38 23.13 -6.40
C ILE A 101 1.13 23.04 -6.17
N SER A 102 1.71 24.14 -5.71
CA SER A 102 3.14 24.21 -5.38
C SER A 102 3.42 23.69 -3.98
N GLY A 103 4.60 23.12 -3.79
CA GLY A 103 5.08 22.62 -2.51
C GLY A 103 6.59 22.69 -2.42
N ARG A 104 7.11 22.89 -1.19
CA ARG A 104 8.55 22.90 -0.93
C ARG A 104 9.15 21.50 -0.96
N GLU A 105 8.37 20.51 -0.55
CA GLU A 105 8.77 19.12 -0.48
C GLU A 105 7.60 18.27 -0.97
N ILE A 106 7.89 17.37 -1.91
CA ILE A 106 6.91 16.46 -2.50
C ILE A 106 7.28 15.04 -2.08
N ILE A 107 6.39 14.37 -1.34
CA ILE A 107 6.56 12.99 -0.90
C ILE A 107 5.56 12.13 -1.66
N LEU A 108 6.06 11.18 -2.45
CA LEU A 108 5.22 10.29 -3.24
C LEU A 108 4.89 9.01 -2.45
N CYS A 109 3.61 8.86 -2.09
CA CYS A 109 3.10 7.73 -1.30
C CYS A 109 1.91 7.05 -1.97
N ALA A 110 1.92 6.90 -3.31
CA ALA A 110 0.79 6.40 -4.09
C ALA A 110 0.73 4.86 -4.19
N GLY A 111 1.61 4.15 -3.47
CA GLY A 111 1.68 2.68 -3.50
C GLY A 111 2.44 2.13 -4.70
N ALA A 112 2.56 0.79 -4.76
CA ALA A 112 3.43 0.09 -5.70
C ALA A 112 3.04 0.26 -7.19
N PHE A 113 1.76 0.54 -7.48
CA PHE A 113 1.26 0.70 -8.85
C PHE A 113 1.28 2.15 -9.31
N GLU A 114 0.74 3.08 -8.51
CA GLU A 114 0.58 4.47 -8.96
C GLU A 114 1.85 5.32 -8.77
N SER A 115 2.71 5.01 -7.79
CA SER A 115 3.96 5.76 -7.62
C SER A 115 4.86 5.70 -8.87
N PRO A 116 5.17 4.52 -9.45
CA PRO A 116 5.96 4.49 -10.67
C PRO A 116 5.24 5.15 -11.85
N ALA A 117 3.91 4.97 -11.99
CA ALA A 117 3.16 5.62 -13.07
C ALA A 117 3.19 7.15 -12.98
N ILE A 118 3.10 7.73 -11.79
CA ILE A 118 3.25 9.18 -11.56
C ILE A 118 4.67 9.63 -11.92
N LEU A 119 5.71 8.89 -11.52
CA LEU A 119 7.10 9.21 -11.87
C LEU A 119 7.31 9.20 -13.39
N GLU A 120 6.80 8.18 -14.07
CA GLU A 120 6.89 8.06 -15.52
C GLU A 120 6.17 9.21 -16.22
N ARG A 121 4.93 9.55 -15.84
CA ARG A 121 4.21 10.74 -16.36
C ARG A 121 4.93 12.06 -16.05
N SER A 122 5.80 12.07 -15.05
CA SER A 122 6.66 13.21 -14.71
C SER A 122 7.98 13.24 -15.47
N GLY A 123 8.23 12.27 -16.37
CA GLY A 123 9.47 12.16 -17.15
C GLY A 123 10.61 11.44 -16.44
N ILE A 124 10.32 10.68 -15.38
CA ILE A 124 11.31 9.89 -14.62
C ILE A 124 11.02 8.39 -14.82
N GLY A 125 11.85 7.69 -15.58
CA GLY A 125 11.63 6.29 -15.92
C GLY A 125 12.57 5.74 -16.98
N SER A 126 12.30 4.52 -17.48
CA SER A 126 13.04 3.94 -18.61
C SER A 126 12.83 4.78 -19.87
N LYS A 127 13.89 4.98 -20.65
CA LYS A 127 13.84 5.67 -21.93
C LYS A 127 12.84 5.03 -22.90
N GLU A 128 12.76 3.71 -22.94
CA GLU A 128 11.87 2.95 -23.81
C GLU A 128 10.40 3.19 -23.44
N VAL A 129 10.08 3.11 -22.15
CA VAL A 129 8.72 3.34 -21.63
C VAL A 129 8.28 4.78 -21.90
N LEU A 130 9.13 5.75 -21.53
CA LEU A 130 8.83 7.17 -21.72
C LEU A 130 8.67 7.53 -23.20
N ALA A 131 9.54 7.01 -24.07
CA ALA A 131 9.44 7.24 -25.51
C ALA A 131 8.15 6.63 -26.10
N ALA A 132 7.78 5.41 -25.70
CA ALA A 132 6.55 4.76 -26.15
C ALA A 132 5.28 5.56 -25.75
N ALA A 133 5.33 6.24 -24.59
CA ALA A 133 4.25 7.09 -24.10
C ALA A 133 4.32 8.55 -24.60
N ASN A 134 5.31 8.91 -25.44
CA ASN A 134 5.60 10.28 -25.88
C ASN A 134 5.84 11.27 -24.73
N ILE A 135 6.48 10.81 -23.66
CA ILE A 135 6.82 11.63 -22.50
C ILE A 135 8.28 12.11 -22.63
N PRO A 136 8.56 13.41 -22.53
CA PRO A 136 9.93 13.92 -22.47
C PRO A 136 10.69 13.34 -21.28
N ILE A 137 11.91 12.86 -21.54
CA ILE A 137 12.77 12.28 -20.51
C ILE A 137 13.41 13.42 -19.73
N LEU A 138 13.03 13.55 -18.46
CA LEU A 138 13.62 14.48 -17.52
C LEU A 138 14.78 13.82 -16.76
N TYR A 139 14.61 12.54 -16.39
CA TYR A 139 15.65 11.73 -15.75
C TYR A 139 15.47 10.27 -16.10
N GLU A 140 16.49 9.66 -16.72
CA GLU A 140 16.47 8.24 -17.05
C GLU A 140 16.71 7.40 -15.79
N LEU A 141 15.69 6.64 -15.40
CA LEU A 141 15.74 5.73 -14.27
C LEU A 141 15.01 4.43 -14.62
N PRO A 142 15.70 3.44 -15.23
CA PRO A 142 15.06 2.26 -15.79
C PRO A 142 14.44 1.30 -14.76
N GLY A 143 14.71 1.50 -13.46
CA GLY A 143 14.09 0.71 -12.39
C GLY A 143 12.70 1.19 -11.97
N VAL A 144 12.23 2.34 -12.46
CA VAL A 144 10.84 2.78 -12.19
C VAL A 144 9.87 1.84 -12.90
N GLY A 145 8.86 1.36 -12.17
CA GLY A 145 7.85 0.42 -12.69
C GLY A 145 8.27 -1.05 -12.67
N GLU A 146 9.57 -1.31 -12.48
CA GLU A 146 10.14 -2.65 -12.53
C GLU A 146 10.21 -3.32 -11.15
N ASN A 147 10.52 -4.63 -11.16
CA ASN A 147 10.71 -5.44 -9.95
C ASN A 147 9.48 -5.47 -9.02
N LEU A 148 8.27 -5.49 -9.60
CA LEU A 148 7.05 -5.73 -8.85
C LEU A 148 7.12 -7.10 -8.17
N GLN A 149 6.89 -7.10 -6.86
CA GLN A 149 6.86 -8.30 -6.03
C GLN A 149 5.53 -8.36 -5.31
N ASP A 150 5.01 -9.58 -5.18
CA ASP A 150 3.81 -9.88 -4.42
C ASP A 150 3.90 -11.29 -3.83
N HIS A 151 3.06 -11.58 -2.85
CA HIS A 151 2.88 -12.92 -2.34
C HIS A 151 1.75 -13.61 -3.12
N LEU A 152 2.09 -14.65 -3.88
CA LEU A 152 1.09 -15.49 -4.53
C LEU A 152 0.18 -16.13 -3.48
N ASN A 153 -1.10 -15.80 -3.52
CA ASN A 153 -2.09 -16.37 -2.62
C ASN A 153 -2.88 -17.47 -3.32
N CYS A 154 -2.97 -18.64 -2.70
CA CYS A 154 -3.79 -19.76 -3.15
C CYS A 154 -4.77 -20.14 -2.03
N GLY A 155 -6.05 -19.89 -2.26
CA GLY A 155 -7.10 -20.27 -1.34
C GLY A 155 -7.43 -21.76 -1.47
N LEU A 156 -7.47 -22.47 -0.34
CA LEU A 156 -8.01 -23.82 -0.26
C LEU A 156 -9.34 -23.78 0.50
N SER A 157 -10.33 -24.49 -0.02
CA SER A 157 -11.66 -24.62 0.60
C SER A 157 -11.96 -26.09 0.86
N PHE A 158 -12.54 -26.36 2.02
CA PHE A 158 -12.92 -27.70 2.46
C PHE A 158 -14.36 -27.66 2.97
N GLU A 159 -15.11 -28.72 2.72
CA GLU A 159 -16.43 -28.89 3.31
C GLU A 159 -16.29 -29.18 4.81
N THR A 160 -17.10 -28.50 5.64
CA THR A 160 -17.21 -28.75 7.07
C THR A 160 -18.51 -29.45 7.39
N ARG A 161 -18.62 -30.06 8.56
CA ARG A 161 -19.90 -30.63 9.03
C ARG A 161 -20.95 -29.53 9.19
N ASP A 162 -22.20 -29.87 8.93
CA ASP A 162 -23.36 -28.96 9.00
C ASP A 162 -23.56 -28.29 10.37
N ASP A 163 -23.08 -28.91 11.46
CA ASP A 163 -23.22 -28.38 12.82
C ASP A 163 -22.10 -27.41 13.22
N ILE A 164 -21.13 -27.16 12.34
CA ILE A 164 -20.03 -26.22 12.57
C ILE A 164 -20.41 -24.86 12.02
N ALA A 165 -20.47 -23.86 12.89
CA ALA A 165 -20.68 -22.48 12.46
C ALA A 165 -19.50 -22.00 11.60
N THR A 166 -19.80 -21.62 10.35
CA THR A 166 -18.87 -20.99 9.41
C THR A 166 -19.27 -19.53 9.20
N ARG A 167 -18.60 -18.86 8.24
CA ARG A 167 -18.95 -17.51 7.78
C ARG A 167 -19.59 -17.52 6.39
N ASP A 168 -20.16 -18.66 5.98
CA ASP A 168 -20.76 -18.80 4.66
C ASP A 168 -22.03 -17.97 4.49
N ASP A 169 -22.62 -17.52 5.59
CA ASP A 169 -23.77 -16.61 5.64
C ASP A 169 -23.42 -15.15 5.36
N VAL A 170 -22.13 -14.79 5.38
CA VAL A 170 -21.63 -13.42 5.15
C VAL A 170 -20.74 -13.27 3.91
N LEU A 171 -20.62 -14.33 3.12
CA LEU A 171 -20.00 -14.35 1.79
C LEU A 171 -21.07 -14.21 0.70
#